data_AF-A0A6C0HEF8-F1
#
_entry.id   AF-A0A6C0HEF8-F1
#
_cell.length_a   1.000
_cell.length_b   1.000
_cell.length_c   1.000
_cell.angle_alpha   90.00
_cell.angle_beta   90.00
_cell.angle_gamma   90.00
#
_symmetry.space_group_name_H-M   'P 1'
#
loop_
_entity.id
_entity.type
_entity.pdbx_description
1 polymer ?
#
loop_
_entity_poly.entity_id
_entity_poly.type
_entity_poly.pdbx_seq_one_letter_code
_entity_poly.pdbx_strand_id
1 'polypeptide(L)'
;MTIDNKKKTRKTRKTKKISKRVIEMLNDPTSVWGKNPELEKFWGDLASGNKVVLIYKDKTHKYVNMPKRFTKKHQSMLSNFDEDKDVVAVLSSQMSQDAYEVYLYPKAKNNSVEYVIKHYEKYFKPILPGAKMRVPL
;
A
#
# COMPACT_ATOMS: atom_id res chain seq x y z
N MET A 1 -52.85 11.56 19.65
CA MET A 1 -51.92 10.55 19.12
C MET A 1 -51.08 11.22 18.04
N THR A 2 -49.81 11.49 18.33
CA THR A 2 -48.90 12.21 17.42
C THR A 2 -48.06 11.17 16.67
N ILE A 3 -48.12 11.16 15.33
CA ILE A 3 -47.37 10.22 14.49
C ILE A 3 -46.07 10.92 14.06
N ASP A 4 -44.96 10.59 14.71
CA ASP A 4 -43.64 11.10 14.37
C ASP A 4 -43.11 10.45 13.09
N ASN A 5 -43.18 11.19 11.98
CA ASN A 5 -42.71 10.77 10.67
C ASN A 5 -41.18 10.98 10.56
N LYS A 6 -40.38 10.01 11.05
CA LYS A 6 -38.91 10.01 10.90
C LYS A 6 -38.51 9.80 9.43
N LYS A 7 -38.19 10.90 8.74
CA LYS A 7 -37.54 10.89 7.41
C LYS A 7 -36.18 10.17 7.47
N LYS A 8 -36.13 8.93 6.96
CA LYS A 8 -34.87 8.21 6.66
C LYS A 8 -34.16 8.89 5.47
N THR A 9 -33.09 9.64 5.74
CA THR A 9 -32.21 10.16 4.69
C THR A 9 -31.37 9.03 4.09
N ARG A 10 -31.66 8.66 2.84
CA ARG A 10 -30.82 7.76 2.03
C ARG A 10 -29.48 8.45 1.77
N LYS A 11 -28.41 8.03 2.45
CA LYS A 11 -27.03 8.41 2.09
C LYS A 11 -26.74 7.85 0.70
N THR A 12 -26.77 8.69 -0.33
CA THR A 12 -26.31 8.32 -1.67
C THR A 12 -24.80 8.02 -1.58
N ARG A 13 -24.43 6.78 -1.88
CA ARG A 13 -23.01 6.40 -2.04
C ARG A 13 -22.48 7.22 -3.21
N LYS A 14 -21.68 8.25 -2.92
CA LYS A 14 -20.90 8.96 -3.93
C LYS A 14 -19.99 7.93 -4.59
N THR A 15 -20.32 7.48 -5.80
CA THR A 15 -19.39 6.73 -6.64
C THR A 15 -18.19 7.64 -6.87
N LYS A 16 -17.01 7.22 -6.41
CA LYS A 16 -15.77 7.95 -6.67
C LYS A 16 -15.60 8.00 -8.19
N LYS A 17 -15.79 9.17 -8.79
CA LYS A 17 -15.44 9.38 -10.20
C LYS A 17 -13.95 9.15 -10.34
N ILE A 18 -13.59 8.18 -11.16
CA ILE A 18 -12.22 7.96 -11.60
C ILE A 18 -11.81 9.20 -12.41
N SER A 19 -10.60 9.73 -12.18
CA SER A 19 -10.15 10.94 -12.85
C SER A 19 -9.91 10.68 -14.34
N LYS A 20 -10.05 11.73 -15.17
CA LYS A 20 -9.78 11.64 -16.63
C LYS A 20 -8.39 11.07 -16.92
N ARG A 21 -7.37 11.50 -16.17
CA ARG A 21 -6.00 10.97 -16.28
C ARG A 21 -5.92 9.46 -16.05
N VAL A 22 -6.64 8.92 -15.06
CA VAL A 22 -6.64 7.47 -14.79
C VAL A 22 -7.36 6.72 -15.91
N ILE A 23 -8.42 7.29 -16.49
CA ILE A 23 -9.13 6.69 -17.63
C ILE A 23 -8.22 6.67 -18.87
N GLU A 24 -7.52 7.76 -19.16
CA GLU A 24 -6.54 7.85 -20.25
C GLU A 24 -5.40 6.83 -20.06
N MET A 25 -4.88 6.70 -18.84
CA MET A 25 -3.86 5.70 -18.51
C MET A 25 -4.34 4.25 -18.60
N LEU A 26 -5.62 3.97 -18.32
CA LEU A 26 -6.18 2.62 -18.49
C LEU A 26 -6.38 2.25 -19.96
N ASN A 27 -6.62 3.25 -20.81
CA ASN A 27 -6.82 3.05 -22.24
C ASN A 27 -5.51 3.04 -23.03
N ASP A 28 -4.39 3.42 -22.42
CA ASP A 28 -3.08 3.42 -23.06
C ASP A 28 -2.48 1.99 -23.08
N PRO A 29 -2.20 1.41 -24.26
CA PRO A 29 -1.64 0.06 -24.37
C PRO A 29 -0.23 -0.05 -23.76
N THR A 30 0.51 1.06 -23.67
CA THR A 30 1.86 1.11 -23.09
C THR A 30 1.85 1.26 -21.57
N SER A 31 0.73 1.70 -21.00
CA SER A 31 0.59 1.89 -19.55
C SER A 31 0.68 0.56 -18.79
N VAL A 32 1.33 0.60 -17.63
CA VAL A 32 1.39 -0.54 -16.71
C VAL A 32 0.14 -0.66 -15.83
N TRP A 33 -0.65 0.42 -15.77
CA TRP A 33 -1.83 0.55 -14.91
C TRP A 33 -3.06 -0.12 -15.55
N GLY A 34 -3.88 -0.77 -14.73
CA GLY A 34 -4.99 -1.63 -15.13
C GLY A 34 -4.59 -3.07 -15.48
N LYS A 35 -3.30 -3.37 -15.62
CA LYS A 35 -2.83 -4.72 -16.03
C LYS A 35 -2.74 -5.69 -14.85
N ASN A 36 -2.50 -5.20 -13.64
CA ASN A 36 -2.51 -6.00 -12.41
C ASN A 36 -3.14 -5.22 -11.25
N PRO A 37 -4.49 -5.20 -11.16
CA PRO A 37 -5.20 -4.34 -10.22
C PRO A 37 -4.93 -4.69 -8.75
N GLU A 38 -4.59 -5.94 -8.44
CA GLU A 38 -4.23 -6.36 -7.09
C GLU A 38 -2.89 -5.77 -6.67
N LEU A 39 -1.89 -5.84 -7.55
CA LEU A 39 -0.57 -5.28 -7.31
C LEU A 39 -0.60 -3.76 -7.24
N GLU A 40 -1.40 -3.11 -8.09
CA GLU A 40 -1.63 -1.66 -8.05
C GLU A 40 -2.26 -1.22 -6.74
N LYS A 41 -3.27 -1.95 -6.27
CA LYS A 41 -3.92 -1.66 -5.00
C LYS A 41 -2.96 -1.85 -3.83
N PHE A 42 -2.18 -2.93 -3.85
CA PHE A 42 -1.14 -3.20 -2.87
C PHE A 42 -0.10 -2.08 -2.84
N TRP A 43 0.42 -1.69 -4.01
CA TRP A 43 1.36 -0.59 -4.12
C TRP A 43 0.76 0.74 -3.68
N GLY A 44 -0.47 1.04 -4.08
CA GLY A 44 -1.17 2.27 -3.70
C GLY A 44 -1.40 2.37 -2.20
N ASP A 45 -1.71 1.25 -1.54
CA ASP A 45 -1.84 1.17 -0.09
C ASP A 45 -0.49 1.50 0.60
N LEU A 46 0.62 0.90 0.13
CA LEU A 46 1.97 1.18 0.64
C LEU A 46 2.42 2.62 0.35
N ALA A 47 2.19 3.09 -0.89
CA ALA A 47 2.57 4.41 -1.36
C ALA A 47 1.81 5.48 -0.62
N SER A 48 0.53 5.28 -0.28
CA SER A 48 -0.22 6.22 0.56
C SER A 48 0.48 6.47 1.91
N GLY A 49 1.23 5.48 2.41
CA GLY A 49 1.82 5.47 3.76
C GLY A 49 0.80 5.39 4.87
N ASN A 50 -0.46 5.13 4.53
CA ASN A 50 -1.50 4.79 5.51
C ASN A 50 -1.50 3.30 5.83
N LYS A 51 -0.75 2.49 5.09
CA LYS A 51 -0.55 1.07 5.36
C LYS A 51 0.90 0.68 5.17
N VAL A 52 1.34 -0.23 6.02
CA VAL A 52 2.62 -0.93 5.90
C VAL A 52 2.38 -2.43 6.04
N VAL A 53 3.28 -3.23 5.48
CA VAL A 53 3.27 -4.69 5.69
C VAL A 53 4.43 -5.05 6.58
N LEU A 54 4.11 -5.63 7.74
CA LEU A 54 5.09 -6.24 8.63
C LEU A 54 5.33 -7.67 8.19
N ILE A 55 6.59 -8.07 8.16
CA ILE A 55 7.01 -9.45 7.90
C ILE A 55 7.70 -9.94 9.16
N TYR A 56 7.17 -11.02 9.71
CA TYR A 56 7.66 -11.64 10.94
C TYR A 56 8.67 -12.75 10.63
N LYS A 57 9.44 -13.16 11.65
CA LYS A 57 10.43 -14.25 11.57
C LYS A 57 9.86 -15.59 11.12
N ASP A 58 8.60 -15.86 11.46
CA ASP A 58 7.86 -17.05 11.04
C ASP A 58 7.42 -17.00 9.56
N LYS A 59 7.82 -15.95 8.82
CA LYS A 59 7.45 -15.65 7.44
C LYS A 59 5.97 -15.35 7.25
N THR A 60 5.23 -15.11 8.34
CA THR A 60 3.89 -14.53 8.25
C THR A 60 4.00 -13.03 7.99
N HIS A 61 2.91 -12.47 7.44
CA HIS A 61 2.85 -11.05 7.16
C HIS A 61 1.53 -10.45 7.68
N LYS A 62 1.59 -9.20 8.08
CA LYS A 62 0.42 -8.46 8.57
C LYS A 62 0.36 -7.07 7.98
N TYR A 63 -0.82 -6.72 7.48
CA TYR A 63 -1.13 -5.35 7.08
C TYR A 63 -1.45 -4.52 8.32
N VAL A 64 -0.72 -3.43 8.51
CA VAL A 64 -0.94 -2.50 9.61
C VAL A 64 -1.31 -1.14 9.06
N ASN A 65 -2.42 -0.59 9.55
CA ASN A 65 -2.82 0.77 9.23
C ASN A 65 -1.96 1.74 10.04
N MET A 66 -1.34 2.68 9.33
CA MET A 66 -0.54 3.75 9.89
C MET A 66 -1.38 5.01 10.10
N PRO A 67 -1.12 5.77 11.18
CA PRO A 67 -1.67 7.12 11.33
C PRO A 67 -1.06 8.05 10.27
N LYS A 68 -1.62 9.26 10.12
CA LYS A 68 -1.18 10.24 9.11
C LYS A 68 0.35 10.48 9.17
N ARG A 69 1.00 10.53 8.00
CA ARG A 69 2.43 10.86 7.86
C ARG A 69 2.77 12.17 8.59
N PHE A 70 4.01 12.27 9.07
CA PHE A 70 4.56 13.42 9.82
C PHE A 70 3.90 13.70 11.19
N THR A 71 3.16 12.74 11.75
CA THR A 71 2.68 12.82 13.13
C THR A 71 3.65 12.10 14.09
N LYS A 72 3.71 12.56 15.35
CA LYS A 72 4.47 11.86 16.40
C LYS A 72 4.03 10.40 16.56
N LYS A 73 2.73 10.13 16.40
CA LYS A 73 2.16 8.77 16.42
C LYS A 73 2.72 7.89 15.31
N HIS A 74 2.88 8.43 14.09
CA HIS A 74 3.47 7.69 12.98
C HIS A 74 4.93 7.33 13.25
N GLN A 75 5.71 8.27 13.78
CA GLN A 75 7.11 8.02 14.13
C GLN A 75 7.22 6.97 15.24
N SER A 76 6.47 7.13 16.34
CA SER A 76 6.45 6.15 17.44
C SER A 76 6.04 4.76 16.97
N MET A 77 5.06 4.65 16.07
CA MET A 77 4.63 3.35 15.54
C MET A 77 5.71 2.69 14.69
N LEU A 78 6.43 3.46 13.86
CA LEU A 78 7.58 2.94 13.11
C LEU A 78 8.72 2.51 14.05
N SER A 79 9.02 3.31 15.07
CA SER A 79 10.04 2.96 16.07
C SER A 79 9.68 1.66 16.80
N ASN A 80 8.41 1.46 17.16
CA ASN A 80 7.96 0.21 17.79
C ASN A 80 8.21 -1.00 16.89
N PHE A 81 8.00 -0.89 15.57
CA PHE A 81 8.31 -1.98 14.64
C PHE A 81 9.81 -2.22 14.47
N ASP A 82 10.61 -1.17 14.60
CA ASP A 82 12.07 -1.29 14.51
C ASP A 82 12.65 -1.93 15.77
N GLU A 83 12.06 -1.67 16.94
CA GLU A 83 12.42 -2.29 18.22
C GLU A 83 11.92 -3.74 18.35
N ASP A 84 10.81 -4.09 17.70
CA ASP A 84 10.21 -5.43 17.77
C ASP A 84 11.14 -6.49 17.16
N LYS A 85 11.61 -7.42 17.99
CA LYS A 85 12.55 -8.47 17.60
C LYS A 85 11.93 -9.50 16.66
N ASP A 86 10.61 -9.60 16.59
CA ASP A 86 9.94 -10.59 15.74
C ASP A 86 9.71 -10.05 14.33
N VAL A 87 9.75 -8.73 14.15
CA VAL A 87 9.67 -8.08 12.84
C VAL A 87 11.03 -8.13 12.16
N VAL A 88 11.07 -8.75 10.98
CA VAL A 88 12.25 -8.86 10.12
C VAL A 88 12.28 -7.72 9.10
N ALA A 89 11.12 -7.38 8.53
CA ALA A 89 11.01 -6.33 7.55
C ALA A 89 9.69 -5.57 7.65
N VAL A 90 9.76 -4.28 7.33
CA VAL A 90 8.60 -3.39 7.20
C VAL A 90 8.59 -2.89 5.76
N LEU A 91 7.63 -3.38 4.96
CA LEU A 91 7.46 -2.92 3.59
C LEU A 91 6.67 -1.61 3.61
N SER A 92 7.26 -0.59 2.98
CA SER A 92 6.67 0.72 2.77
C SER A 92 7.08 1.25 1.40
N SER A 93 6.39 2.27 0.90
CA SER A 93 6.76 2.92 -0.36
C SER A 93 6.77 4.44 -0.22
N GLN A 94 7.66 5.07 -0.99
CA GLN A 94 7.56 6.49 -1.29
C GLN A 94 6.37 6.73 -2.23
N MET A 95 5.76 7.91 -2.10
CA MET A 95 4.64 8.36 -2.95
C MET A 95 5.16 8.74 -4.34
N SER A 96 5.54 7.78 -5.17
CA SER A 96 6.04 8.05 -6.52
C SER A 96 5.43 7.08 -7.53
N GLN A 97 4.67 7.60 -8.49
CA GLN A 97 4.12 6.79 -9.60
C GLN A 97 5.25 6.07 -10.34
N ASP A 98 6.32 6.78 -10.66
CA ASP A 98 7.50 6.23 -11.33
C ASP A 98 8.11 5.04 -10.57
N ALA A 99 8.08 5.07 -9.23
CA ALA A 99 8.58 3.95 -8.44
C ALA A 99 7.75 2.67 -8.65
N TYR A 100 6.45 2.78 -8.94
CA TYR A 100 5.66 1.63 -9.34
C TYR A 100 6.07 1.12 -10.72
N GLU A 101 6.12 2.03 -11.70
CA GLU A 101 6.31 1.70 -13.11
C GLU A 101 7.72 1.17 -13.41
N VAL A 102 8.73 1.72 -12.74
CA VAL A 102 10.14 1.42 -13.00
C VAL A 102 10.65 0.27 -12.14
N TYR A 103 10.30 0.26 -10.84
CA TYR A 103 10.93 -0.63 -9.87
C TYR A 103 10.10 -1.88 -9.55
N LEU A 104 8.82 -1.70 -9.24
CA LEU A 104 7.97 -2.80 -8.79
C LEU A 104 7.33 -3.58 -9.94
N TYR A 105 6.65 -2.89 -10.85
CA TYR A 105 5.82 -3.52 -11.87
C TYR A 105 6.58 -4.44 -12.83
N PRO A 106 7.74 -4.04 -13.42
CA PRO A 106 8.41 -4.89 -14.41
C PRO A 106 8.84 -6.25 -13.84
N LYS A 107 9.17 -6.28 -12.53
CA LYS A 107 9.60 -7.47 -11.80
C LYS A 107 8.42 -8.30 -11.28
N ALA A 108 7.33 -7.64 -10.86
CA ALA A 108 6.21 -8.27 -10.19
C ALA A 108 4.97 -8.49 -11.08
N LYS A 109 4.94 -8.00 -12.32
CA LYS A 109 3.76 -8.03 -13.20
C LYS A 109 3.09 -9.40 -13.37
N ASN A 110 3.88 -10.47 -13.40
CA ASN A 110 3.41 -11.84 -13.59
C ASN A 110 3.18 -12.59 -12.26
N ASN A 111 3.37 -11.92 -11.12
CA ASN A 111 3.32 -12.53 -9.79
C ASN A 111 2.13 -12.00 -8.98
N SER A 112 1.64 -12.83 -8.06
CA SER A 112 0.63 -12.40 -7.10
C SER A 112 1.23 -11.50 -6.02
N VAL A 113 0.39 -10.68 -5.40
CA VAL A 113 0.80 -9.83 -4.25
C VAL A 113 1.41 -10.68 -3.14
N GLU A 114 0.86 -11.84 -2.86
CA GLU A 114 1.37 -12.75 -1.84
C GLU A 114 2.77 -13.29 -2.17
N TYR A 115 3.03 -13.60 -3.45
CA TYR A 115 4.38 -13.97 -3.89
C TYR A 115 5.36 -12.80 -3.73
N VAL A 116 4.92 -11.58 -4.06
CA VAL A 116 5.74 -10.36 -3.87
C VAL A 116 6.10 -10.14 -2.41
N ILE A 117 5.16 -10.34 -1.49
CA ILE A 117 5.41 -10.22 -0.04
C ILE A 117 6.31 -11.34 0.45
N LYS A 118 6.05 -12.59 0.05
CA LYS A 118 6.86 -13.75 0.44
C LYS A 118 8.29 -13.66 -0.06
N HIS A 119 8.52 -12.99 -1.20
CA HIS A 119 9.84 -12.83 -1.82
C HIS A 119 10.25 -11.35 -1.83
N TYR A 120 9.87 -10.62 -0.78
CA TYR A 120 10.06 -9.17 -0.70
C TYR A 120 11.50 -8.73 -0.96
N GLU A 121 12.50 -9.53 -0.64
CA GLU A 121 13.91 -9.19 -0.86
C GLU A 121 14.27 -9.00 -2.35
N LYS A 122 13.51 -9.61 -3.26
CA LYS A 122 13.68 -9.41 -4.71
C LYS A 122 13.12 -8.08 -5.20
N TYR A 123 12.14 -7.54 -4.48
CA TYR A 123 11.37 -6.37 -4.90
C TYR A 123 11.59 -5.14 -4.03
N PHE A 124 12.14 -5.31 -2.83
CA PHE A 124 12.33 -4.26 -1.83
C PHE A 124 13.73 -4.30 -1.21
N LYS A 125 14.43 -3.16 -1.27
CA LYS A 125 15.72 -2.94 -0.60
C LYS A 125 15.54 -2.23 0.74
N PRO A 126 16.41 -2.49 1.73
CA PRO A 126 16.45 -1.69 2.94
C PRO A 126 16.85 -0.24 2.62
N ILE A 127 16.28 0.71 3.35
CA ILE A 127 16.57 2.15 3.17
C ILE A 127 18.01 2.45 3.60
N LEU A 128 18.47 1.80 4.68
CA LEU A 128 19.84 1.86 5.20
C LEU A 128 20.34 0.43 5.42
N PRO A 129 21.67 0.18 5.33
CA PRO A 129 22.23 -1.12 5.70
C PRO A 129 21.80 -1.51 7.12
N GLY A 130 21.15 -2.67 7.27
CA GLY A 130 20.64 -3.16 8.56
C GLY A 130 19.26 -2.65 8.98
N ALA A 131 18.63 -1.72 8.24
CA ALA A 131 17.28 -1.26 8.56
C ALA A 131 16.21 -2.29 8.19
N LYS A 132 15.21 -2.44 9.06
CA LYS A 132 14.03 -3.28 8.80
C LYS A 132 13.09 -2.66 7.76
N MET A 133 13.07 -1.33 7.67
CA MET A 133 12.29 -0.60 6.67
C MET A 133 12.83 -0.82 5.26
N ARG A 134 11.97 -1.28 4.36
CA ARG A 134 12.31 -1.56 2.96
C ARG A 134 11.39 -0.84 1.98
N VAL A 135 11.97 -0.39 0.87
CA VAL A 135 11.31 0.33 -0.23
C VAL A 135 11.50 -0.37 -1.57
N PRO A 136 10.59 -0.19 -2.54
CA PRO A 136 10.70 -0.82 -3.86
C PRO A 136 12.06 -0.59 -4.55
N LEU A 137 12.51 -1.60 -5.28
CA LEU A 137 13.87 -1.73 -5.85
C LEU A 137 13.98 -1.43 -7.33
#